data_AF-A0A7X5U9W1-F1
#
_entry.id   AF-A0A7X5U9W1-F1
#
_cell.length_a   1.000
_cell.length_b   1.000
_cell.length_c   1.000
_cell.angle_alpha   90.00
_cell.angle_beta   90.00
_cell.angle_gamma   90.00
#
_symmetry.space_group_name_H-M   'P 1'
#
loop_
_entity.id
_entity.type
_entity.pdbx_description
1 polymer ?
#
loop_
_entity_poly.entity_id
_entity_poly.type
_entity_poly.pdbx_seq_one_letter_code
_entity_poly.pdbx_strand_id
1 'polypeptide(L)'
;MDFSRVNFVPLQMGGDDVTGALRKLDLNFGALGDALVDQNAIDKRLGNVETIVAGLGQASVMNVGNRAGTVAAGDDTRFNMGAWRNKVINGNFDFWQGGLNVTAPGGPNTIIWGPDRFLGQAYTGSSGSGSSTVSLSAQAFPAGQTEVPGDPAYFARLQPVSLATLGGAGGIIRVGHYMENVATLNGRYVAVSFWAKSNASRTIAVALQQNFGSNGSTSVVKSTSLSISANWARYTVRFPVGGIVGKTIGDNSNLFLGIYLFNNDSTGGVVPVGSWTTGQYLDLSQIQVEEVDDPAAPATPFERRPMSVEEALVRRYTTTSKLYMIGRWGSATNVRFYNQYEVPMRRTPDCILQSTTFGCEMAQVAAYTMSNASIAQYSGDNRQCFIDFSGSPNGTPSGGAMAQMNSSGVVLFRAEF
;
A
#
# COMPACT_ATOMS: atom_id res chain seq x y z
N MET A 1 44.85 39.70 51.70
CA MET A 1 46.09 40.24 51.09
C MET A 1 46.17 41.69 51.52
N ASP A 2 47.10 41.99 52.41
CA ASP A 2 47.35 43.36 52.87
C ASP A 2 47.99 44.16 51.74
N PHE A 3 47.38 45.29 51.38
CA PHE A 3 47.97 46.25 50.46
C PHE A 3 48.71 47.30 51.30
N SER A 4 50.02 47.12 51.47
CA SER A 4 50.87 48.20 51.98
C SER A 4 50.90 49.33 50.95
N ARG A 5 50.65 50.56 51.41
CA ARG A 5 50.74 51.75 50.57
C ARG A 5 52.16 51.93 50.08
N VAL A 6 52.36 51.83 48.77
CA VAL A 6 53.60 52.20 48.11
C VAL A 6 53.73 53.73 48.18
N ASN A 7 54.66 54.20 49.00
CA ASN A 7 54.92 55.62 49.20
C ASN A 7 55.94 56.07 48.16
N PHE A 8 55.52 56.86 47.18
CA PHE A 8 56.41 57.41 46.15
C PHE A 8 57.04 58.69 46.69
N VAL A 9 58.22 58.57 47.31
CA VAL A 9 59.09 59.74 47.54
C VAL A 9 59.74 60.07 46.19
N PRO A 10 59.65 61.32 45.67
CA PRO A 10 60.36 61.69 44.45
C PRO A 10 61.86 61.70 44.75
N LEU A 11 62.60 60.74 44.20
CA LEU A 11 64.07 60.76 44.25
C LEU A 11 64.60 61.64 43.12
N GLN A 12 65.50 62.52 43.53
CA GLN A 12 66.16 63.53 42.72
C GLN A 12 67.07 62.87 41.68
N MET A 13 66.84 63.22 40.41
CA MET A 13 67.68 63.04 39.22
C MET A 13 68.82 62.01 39.28
N GLY A 14 68.53 60.79 38.80
CA GLY A 14 69.51 59.76 38.48
C GLY A 14 68.79 58.45 38.16
N GLY A 15 68.89 57.98 36.91
CA GLY A 15 67.96 57.02 36.33
C GLY A 15 67.88 55.65 36.99
N ASP A 16 66.64 55.16 37.12
CA ASP A 16 66.33 53.74 37.24
C ASP A 16 65.54 53.30 36.01
N ASP A 17 66.01 52.21 35.43
CA ASP A 17 65.47 51.55 34.24
C ASP A 17 64.03 51.07 34.48
N VAL A 18 63.06 51.83 33.98
CA VAL A 18 61.62 51.48 33.97
C VAL A 18 61.36 50.12 33.31
N THR A 19 62.31 49.61 32.52
CA THR A 19 62.23 48.29 31.88
C THR A 19 62.29 47.16 32.91
N GLY A 20 62.98 47.35 34.04
CA GLY A 20 63.06 46.34 35.11
C GLY A 20 61.77 46.20 35.93
N ALA A 21 61.08 47.31 36.19
CA ALA A 21 59.84 47.32 36.98
C ALA A 21 58.64 46.75 36.21
N LEU A 22 58.61 46.90 34.87
CA LEU A 22 57.55 46.34 34.03
C LEU A 22 57.65 44.83 33.83
N ARG A 23 58.82 44.22 34.07
CA ARG A 23 59.02 42.75 33.97
C ARG A 23 58.35 41.94 35.09
N LYS A 24 57.84 42.58 36.14
CA LYS A 24 57.13 41.89 37.24
C LYS A 24 55.61 41.85 37.07
N LEU A 25 55.07 42.41 36.00
CA LEU A 25 53.69 42.14 35.58
C LEU A 25 53.69 40.87 34.72
N ASP A 26 54.08 39.73 35.30
CA ASP A 26 53.74 38.43 34.74
C ASP A 26 52.23 38.27 34.90
N LEU A 27 51.47 38.83 33.97
CA LEU A 27 50.11 38.38 33.70
C LEU A 27 50.27 36.91 33.37
N ASN A 28 49.88 36.02 34.29
CA ASN A 28 49.94 34.58 34.09
C ASN A 28 48.90 34.21 33.01
N PHE A 29 49.25 34.43 31.75
CA PHE A 29 48.42 34.13 30.58
C PHE A 29 48.15 32.62 30.45
N GLY A 30 48.91 31.77 31.16
CA GLY A 30 48.61 30.33 31.29
C GLY A 30 47.30 30.10 32.02
N ALA A 31 47.10 30.74 33.18
CA ALA A 31 45.84 30.65 33.94
C ALA A 31 44.66 31.33 33.21
N LEU A 32 44.93 32.38 32.43
CA LEU A 32 43.92 33.00 31.56
C LEU A 32 43.53 32.06 30.41
N GLY A 33 44.51 31.35 29.84
CA GLY A 33 44.31 30.30 28.85
C GLY A 33 43.46 29.17 29.40
N ASP A 34 43.76 28.67 30.60
CA ASP A 34 42.99 27.59 31.25
C ASP A 34 41.54 28.00 31.56
N ALA A 35 41.29 29.27 31.90
CA ALA A 35 39.93 29.79 32.06
C ALA A 35 39.18 29.99 30.73
N LEU A 36 39.90 30.18 29.61
CA LEU A 36 39.38 30.25 28.25
C LEU A 36 39.21 28.86 27.59
N VAL A 37 39.79 27.81 28.16
CA VAL A 37 39.73 26.40 27.69
C VAL A 37 38.37 25.72 27.94
N ASP A 38 37.42 26.40 28.58
CA ASP A 38 36.01 25.95 28.60
C ASP A 38 35.31 26.08 27.23
N GLN A 39 36.08 26.24 26.14
CA GLN A 39 35.68 25.95 24.76
C GLN A 39 35.00 24.58 24.64
N ASN A 40 35.41 23.58 25.42
CA ASN A 40 34.72 22.28 25.46
C ASN A 40 33.24 22.38 25.85
N ALA A 41 32.86 23.32 26.71
CA ALA A 41 31.45 23.53 27.06
C ALA A 41 30.69 24.27 25.94
N ILE A 42 31.33 25.23 25.28
CA ILE A 42 30.74 25.94 24.13
C ILE A 42 30.58 25.00 22.95
N ASP A 43 31.59 24.20 22.63
CA ASP A 43 31.59 23.23 21.52
C ASP A 43 30.58 22.11 21.78
N LYS A 44 30.46 21.63 23.03
CA LYS A 44 29.39 20.68 23.41
C LYS A 44 28.00 21.30 23.27
N ARG A 45 27.83 22.55 23.68
CA ARG A 45 26.54 23.25 23.54
C ARG A 45 26.21 23.51 22.07
N LEU A 46 27.20 23.85 21.26
CA LEU A 46 27.05 24.05 19.82
C LEU A 46 26.71 22.72 19.13
N GLY A 47 27.42 21.64 19.44
CA GLY A 47 27.10 20.30 18.92
C GLY A 47 25.70 19.81 19.35
N ASN A 48 25.27 20.12 20.58
CA ASN A 48 23.91 19.84 21.02
C ASN A 48 22.88 20.67 20.24
N VAL A 49 23.14 21.95 20.00
CA VAL A 49 22.28 22.82 19.19
C VAL A 49 22.20 22.32 17.75
N GLU A 50 23.33 21.96 17.13
CA GLU A 50 23.36 21.39 15.78
C GLU A 50 22.58 20.06 15.70
N THR A 51 22.70 19.21 16.72
CA THR A 51 21.94 17.95 16.82
C THR A 51 20.44 18.21 16.95
N ILE A 52 20.03 19.16 17.79
CA ILE A 52 18.63 19.54 17.97
C ILE A 52 18.08 20.15 16.68
N VAL A 53 18.81 21.08 16.06
CA VAL A 53 18.43 21.74 14.81
C VAL A 53 18.31 20.73 13.66
N ALA A 54 19.25 19.78 13.55
CA ALA A 54 19.18 18.67 12.60
C ALA A 54 17.94 17.79 12.84
N GLY A 55 17.60 17.50 14.10
CA GLY A 55 16.40 16.75 14.47
C GLY A 55 15.08 17.46 14.14
N LEU A 56 15.06 18.80 14.13
CA LEU A 56 13.89 19.61 13.80
C LEU A 56 13.62 19.69 12.29
N GLY A 57 14.61 19.40 11.43
CA GLY A 57 14.47 19.43 9.96
C GLY A 57 14.00 20.78 9.41
N GLN A 58 13.10 20.79 8.42
CA GLN A 58 12.59 22.03 7.80
C GLN A 58 11.84 22.95 8.76
N ALA A 59 11.35 22.43 9.90
CA ALA A 59 10.73 23.25 10.94
C ALA A 59 11.71 24.26 11.58
N SER A 60 13.02 24.04 11.46
CA SER A 60 14.05 24.95 12.00
C SER A 60 14.20 26.27 11.22
N VAL A 61 13.69 26.32 9.98
CA VAL A 61 13.82 27.48 9.06
C VAL A 61 12.48 28.15 8.73
N MET A 62 11.37 27.60 9.25
CA MET A 62 10.02 28.12 8.99
C MET A 62 9.56 29.09 10.09
N ASN A 63 8.77 30.09 9.72
CA ASN A 63 8.12 30.99 10.67
C ASN A 63 7.10 30.24 11.53
N VAL A 64 6.91 30.63 12.79
CA VAL A 64 5.85 30.09 13.66
C VAL A 64 4.52 30.78 13.32
N GLY A 65 3.48 30.00 12.99
CA GLY A 65 2.17 30.53 12.59
C GLY A 65 1.19 29.42 12.21
N ASN A 66 -0.03 29.80 11.84
CA ASN A 66 -1.10 28.89 11.42
C ASN A 66 -1.45 29.00 9.91
N ARG A 67 -0.61 29.69 9.13
CA ARG A 67 -0.75 29.85 7.67
C ARG A 67 0.11 28.81 6.95
N ALA A 68 -0.33 28.30 5.82
CA ALA A 68 0.45 27.33 5.04
C ALA A 68 1.93 27.78 4.87
N GLY A 69 2.87 26.88 5.11
CA GLY A 69 4.31 27.14 5.13
C GLY A 69 4.87 27.59 6.50
N THR A 70 4.17 27.36 7.60
CA THR A 70 4.61 27.72 8.96
C THR A 70 4.56 26.54 9.93
N VAL A 71 5.36 26.57 11.00
CA VAL A 71 5.59 25.41 11.89
C VAL A 71 4.30 24.87 12.54
N ALA A 72 3.28 25.70 12.77
CA ALA A 72 2.02 25.31 13.40
C ALA A 72 0.82 25.26 12.42
N ALA A 73 1.07 25.33 11.11
CA ALA A 73 0.03 25.14 10.10
C ALA A 73 -0.32 23.66 9.89
N GLY A 74 0.46 22.73 10.46
CA GLY A 74 0.20 21.29 10.38
C GLY A 74 0.36 20.70 8.98
N ASP A 75 0.92 21.47 8.05
CA ASP A 75 1.22 21.09 6.66
C ASP A 75 2.65 20.56 6.49
N ASP A 76 3.36 20.34 7.60
CA ASP A 76 4.62 19.61 7.60
C ASP A 76 4.37 18.19 7.08
N THR A 77 4.90 17.92 5.89
CA THR A 77 4.74 16.66 5.16
C THR A 77 5.27 15.45 5.95
N ARG A 78 6.09 15.65 6.98
CA ARG A 78 6.58 14.61 7.89
C ARG A 78 5.54 14.22 8.95
N PHE A 79 4.70 15.16 9.38
CA PHE A 79 3.62 14.94 10.36
C PHE A 79 2.26 14.72 9.72
N ASN A 80 2.21 14.70 8.39
CA ASN A 80 1.01 14.40 7.63
C ASN A 80 0.69 12.89 7.70
N MET A 81 0.31 12.43 8.90
CA MET A 81 -0.36 11.14 9.12
C MET A 81 -1.70 11.03 8.37
N GLY A 82 -2.12 12.10 7.68
CA GLY A 82 -3.36 12.20 6.90
C GLY A 82 -3.29 11.69 5.45
N ALA A 83 -2.11 11.40 4.89
CA ALA A 83 -2.04 10.81 3.55
C ALA A 83 -0.74 10.01 3.33
N TRP A 84 -0.82 8.68 3.44
CA TRP A 84 0.22 7.78 2.93
C TRP A 84 0.58 8.16 1.48
N ARG A 85 1.87 8.27 1.16
CA ARG A 85 2.34 8.66 -0.18
C ARG A 85 1.87 7.68 -1.23
N ASN A 86 2.08 6.39 -0.96
CA ASN A 86 1.58 5.32 -1.79
C ASN A 86 0.06 5.31 -1.73
N LYS A 87 -0.61 5.29 -2.87
CA LYS A 87 -2.07 5.15 -2.99
C LYS A 87 -2.51 3.70 -3.21
N VAL A 88 -1.58 2.82 -3.52
CA VAL A 88 -1.81 1.38 -3.66
C VAL A 88 -1.91 0.74 -2.28
N ILE A 89 -2.92 -0.10 -2.10
CA ILE A 89 -3.11 -0.95 -0.93
C ILE A 89 -2.62 -2.35 -1.31
N ASN A 90 -1.88 -2.97 -0.41
CA ASN A 90 -1.19 -4.24 -0.49
C ASN A 90 -0.12 -4.30 -1.59
N GLY A 91 0.55 -3.17 -1.87
CA GLY A 91 1.54 -3.08 -2.95
C GLY A 91 2.78 -3.96 -2.75
N ASN A 92 3.12 -4.31 -1.50
CA ASN A 92 4.20 -5.24 -1.17
C ASN A 92 3.76 -6.73 -1.15
N PHE A 93 2.46 -6.99 -1.28
CA PHE A 93 1.87 -8.33 -1.25
C PHE A 93 2.09 -9.11 0.06
N ASP A 94 1.89 -8.42 1.19
CA ASP A 94 1.99 -9.01 2.53
C ASP A 94 0.69 -9.74 2.94
N PHE A 95 -0.44 -9.37 2.34
CA PHE A 95 -1.76 -9.93 2.66
C PHE A 95 -2.34 -10.76 1.51
N TRP A 96 -3.05 -11.83 1.88
CA TRP A 96 -3.59 -12.85 0.97
C TRP A 96 -4.90 -13.46 1.51
N GLN A 97 -5.77 -12.62 2.06
CA GLN A 97 -7.03 -13.05 2.68
C GLN A 97 -7.96 -13.74 1.67
N GLY A 98 -7.90 -13.33 0.40
CA GLY A 98 -8.61 -13.98 -0.72
C GLY A 98 -8.08 -15.36 -1.14
N GLY A 99 -6.98 -15.82 -0.53
CA GLY A 99 -6.28 -17.05 -0.86
C GLY A 99 -4.96 -16.81 -1.60
N LEU A 100 -4.00 -17.72 -1.42
CA LEU A 100 -2.66 -17.64 -2.02
C LEU A 100 -2.66 -17.92 -3.53
N ASN A 101 -3.60 -18.73 -4.03
CA ASN A 101 -3.67 -19.10 -5.43
C ASN A 101 -5.10 -18.93 -5.89
N VAL A 102 -5.33 -17.98 -6.80
CA VAL A 102 -6.66 -17.74 -7.34
C VAL A 102 -6.61 -17.84 -8.86
N THR A 103 -7.45 -18.71 -9.41
CA THR A 103 -7.59 -18.90 -10.86
C THR A 103 -8.99 -18.48 -11.27
N ALA A 104 -9.04 -17.68 -12.33
CA ALA A 104 -10.28 -17.13 -12.84
C ALA A 104 -11.18 -18.25 -13.41
N PRO A 105 -12.51 -18.18 -13.21
CA PRO A 105 -13.44 -19.09 -13.88
C PRO A 105 -13.36 -18.84 -15.40
N GLY A 106 -13.32 -19.90 -16.20
CA GLY A 106 -13.12 -19.78 -17.65
C GLY A 106 -14.21 -18.95 -18.34
N GLY A 107 -13.82 -18.08 -19.27
CA GLY A 107 -14.74 -17.29 -20.09
C GLY A 107 -14.05 -16.37 -21.10
N PRO A 108 -14.80 -15.68 -21.97
CA PRO A 108 -14.23 -14.76 -22.95
C PRO A 108 -13.66 -13.49 -22.30
N ASN A 109 -14.27 -13.03 -21.20
CA ASN A 109 -13.72 -12.01 -20.31
C ASN A 109 -13.62 -12.61 -18.90
N THR A 110 -12.46 -13.15 -18.59
CA THR A 110 -12.21 -13.76 -17.28
C THR A 110 -11.53 -12.76 -16.37
N ILE A 111 -12.08 -12.56 -15.17
CA ILE A 111 -11.55 -11.66 -14.14
C ILE A 111 -11.42 -12.46 -12.86
N ILE A 112 -10.31 -12.28 -12.17
CA ILE A 112 -10.08 -12.83 -10.85
C ILE A 112 -9.49 -11.79 -9.93
N TRP A 113 -9.81 -11.92 -8.65
CA TRP A 113 -9.30 -11.03 -7.63
C TRP A 113 -8.35 -11.77 -6.69
N GLY A 114 -7.20 -11.19 -6.44
CA GLY A 114 -6.08 -11.70 -5.64
C GLY A 114 -4.80 -10.97 -6.03
N PRO A 115 -3.72 -10.97 -5.24
CA PRO A 115 -3.72 -10.73 -3.79
C PRO A 115 -4.67 -9.62 -3.36
N ASP A 116 -5.73 -10.00 -2.64
CA ASP A 116 -6.79 -9.14 -2.12
C ASP A 116 -7.36 -8.14 -3.15
N ARG A 117 -6.84 -6.91 -3.18
CA ARG A 117 -7.35 -5.79 -3.99
C ARG A 117 -6.87 -5.77 -5.43
N PHE A 118 -5.96 -6.66 -5.80
CA PHE A 118 -5.49 -6.77 -7.16
C PHE A 118 -6.45 -7.61 -7.99
N LEU A 119 -6.63 -7.23 -9.26
CA LEU A 119 -7.38 -7.99 -10.24
C LEU A 119 -6.45 -8.54 -11.30
N GLY A 120 -6.60 -9.80 -11.66
CA GLY A 120 -6.05 -10.41 -12.87
C GLY A 120 -7.16 -10.53 -13.92
N GLN A 121 -6.86 -10.27 -15.18
CA GLN A 121 -7.84 -10.35 -16.26
C GLN A 121 -7.22 -10.90 -17.53
N ALA A 122 -7.98 -11.75 -18.23
CA ALA A 122 -7.78 -12.05 -19.64
C ALA A 122 -9.09 -11.84 -20.40
N TYR A 123 -9.06 -10.98 -21.43
CA TYR A 123 -10.20 -10.72 -22.30
C TYR A 123 -9.82 -11.02 -23.74
N THR A 124 -10.63 -11.82 -24.43
CA THR A 124 -10.38 -12.34 -25.78
C THR A 124 -10.69 -11.32 -26.89
N GLY A 125 -11.17 -10.13 -26.54
CA GLY A 125 -11.56 -9.08 -27.48
C GLY A 125 -13.02 -9.18 -27.92
N SER A 126 -13.50 -8.15 -28.63
CA SER A 126 -14.91 -7.96 -28.97
C SER A 126 -15.53 -9.06 -29.83
N SER A 127 -14.71 -9.85 -30.52
CA SER A 127 -15.14 -10.97 -31.36
C SER A 127 -14.38 -12.26 -31.02
N GLY A 128 -13.75 -12.32 -29.83
CA GLY A 128 -13.08 -13.51 -29.35
C GLY A 128 -14.06 -14.61 -28.97
N SER A 129 -13.62 -15.86 -29.02
CA SER A 129 -14.46 -17.03 -28.74
C SER A 129 -13.75 -18.07 -27.89
N GLY A 130 -14.52 -18.83 -27.12
CA GLY A 130 -14.03 -19.81 -26.15
C GLY A 130 -13.72 -19.22 -24.76
N SER A 131 -13.03 -20.00 -23.93
CA SER A 131 -12.77 -19.66 -22.53
C SER A 131 -11.27 -19.55 -22.23
N SER A 132 -10.85 -18.34 -21.85
CA SER A 132 -9.52 -18.09 -21.30
C SER A 132 -9.55 -18.26 -19.77
N THR A 133 -8.41 -18.60 -19.19
CA THR A 133 -8.18 -18.64 -17.75
C THR A 133 -6.86 -17.93 -17.43
N VAL A 134 -6.88 -17.13 -16.37
CA VAL A 134 -5.70 -16.46 -15.83
C VAL A 134 -5.60 -16.78 -14.35
N SER A 135 -4.38 -16.97 -13.85
CA SER A 135 -4.11 -17.05 -12.42
C SER A 135 -3.43 -15.79 -11.93
N LEU A 136 -3.72 -15.44 -10.68
CA LEU A 136 -3.02 -14.42 -9.92
C LEU A 136 -2.68 -15.02 -8.55
N SER A 137 -1.40 -15.34 -8.34
CA SER A 137 -0.95 -16.17 -7.22
C SER A 137 0.23 -15.57 -6.46
N ALA A 138 0.33 -15.96 -5.19
CA ALA A 138 1.48 -15.75 -4.34
C ALA A 138 2.62 -16.67 -4.75
N GLN A 139 3.81 -16.11 -4.88
CA GLN A 139 5.04 -16.85 -5.02
C GLN A 139 5.98 -16.41 -3.90
N ALA A 140 6.71 -17.35 -3.30
CA ALA A 140 7.63 -17.04 -2.23
C ALA A 140 8.95 -16.51 -2.81
N PHE A 141 9.48 -15.47 -2.19
CA PHE A 141 10.88 -15.13 -2.32
C PHE A 141 11.74 -16.15 -1.55
N PRO A 142 12.96 -16.47 -2.02
CA PRO A 142 13.93 -17.17 -1.20
C PRO A 142 14.22 -16.38 0.09
N ALA A 143 14.35 -17.07 1.22
CA ALA A 143 14.66 -16.41 2.49
C ALA A 143 16.00 -15.65 2.41
N GLY A 144 16.01 -14.39 2.84
CA GLY A 144 17.20 -13.54 2.80
C GLY A 144 17.59 -13.06 1.39
N GLN A 145 16.66 -13.03 0.45
CA GLN A 145 16.93 -12.46 -0.86
C GLN A 145 17.23 -10.96 -0.77
N THR A 146 18.04 -10.46 -1.70
CA THR A 146 18.45 -9.05 -1.72
C THR A 146 18.11 -8.33 -3.03
N GLU A 147 17.50 -9.03 -3.98
CA GLU A 147 17.12 -8.46 -5.27
C GLU A 147 16.04 -7.39 -5.11
N VAL A 148 15.01 -7.67 -4.30
CA VAL A 148 13.95 -6.72 -3.95
C VAL A 148 14.19 -6.21 -2.52
N PRO A 149 14.36 -4.89 -2.31
CA PRO A 149 14.70 -4.31 -1.01
C PRO A 149 13.71 -4.63 0.12
N GLY A 150 14.22 -4.78 1.34
CA GLY A 150 13.40 -4.99 2.53
C GLY A 150 12.79 -6.38 2.66
N ASP A 151 13.41 -7.37 2.01
CA ASP A 151 13.15 -8.82 2.16
C ASP A 151 11.65 -9.20 2.20
N PRO A 152 10.84 -8.84 1.19
CA PRO A 152 9.46 -9.29 1.10
C PRO A 152 9.38 -10.83 1.08
N ALA A 153 8.42 -11.41 1.80
CA ALA A 153 8.23 -12.86 1.81
C ALA A 153 7.58 -13.38 0.51
N TYR A 154 6.69 -12.59 -0.08
CA TYR A 154 5.90 -12.97 -1.26
C TYR A 154 5.92 -11.91 -2.35
N PHE A 155 5.64 -12.35 -3.58
CA PHE A 155 5.32 -11.52 -4.74
C PHE A 155 4.10 -12.07 -5.47
N ALA A 156 3.47 -11.23 -6.28
CA ALA A 156 2.33 -11.64 -7.11
C ALA A 156 2.80 -12.09 -8.49
N ARG A 157 2.28 -13.22 -8.97
CA ARG A 157 2.45 -13.72 -10.33
C ARG A 157 1.13 -13.69 -11.07
N LEU A 158 1.07 -12.90 -12.15
CA LEU A 158 0.01 -13.00 -13.16
C LEU A 158 0.44 -13.99 -14.24
N GLN A 159 -0.38 -15.00 -14.53
CA GLN A 159 -0.07 -16.00 -15.56
C GLN A 159 -1.32 -16.42 -16.36
N PRO A 160 -1.35 -16.22 -17.69
CA PRO A 160 -2.33 -16.89 -18.54
C PRO A 160 -2.12 -18.40 -18.51
N VAL A 161 -3.12 -19.13 -18.01
CA VAL A 161 -3.10 -20.60 -17.87
C VAL A 161 -3.62 -21.26 -19.13
N SER A 162 -4.76 -20.78 -19.64
CA SER A 162 -5.30 -21.13 -20.95
C SER A 162 -5.78 -19.87 -21.65
N LEU A 163 -5.62 -19.80 -22.97
CA LEU A 163 -6.11 -18.68 -23.77
C LEU A 163 -6.98 -19.22 -24.89
N ALA A 164 -8.15 -18.63 -25.04
CA ALA A 164 -9.05 -18.92 -26.14
C ALA A 164 -8.65 -18.18 -27.42
N THR A 165 -9.48 -18.29 -28.46
CA THR A 165 -9.25 -17.59 -29.72
C THR A 165 -9.44 -16.08 -29.51
N LEU A 166 -8.35 -15.34 -29.70
CA LEU A 166 -8.38 -13.88 -29.78
C LEU A 166 -9.21 -13.46 -31.00
N GLY A 167 -10.07 -12.45 -30.86
CA GLY A 167 -10.86 -11.94 -31.98
C GLY A 167 -11.36 -10.52 -31.78
N GLY A 168 -11.42 -9.78 -32.88
CA GLY A 168 -11.86 -8.38 -32.85
C GLY A 168 -10.88 -7.48 -32.09
N ALA A 169 -11.43 -6.49 -31.37
CA ALA A 169 -10.67 -5.43 -30.75
C ALA A 169 -10.65 -5.50 -29.21
N GLY A 170 -9.63 -4.92 -28.58
CA GLY A 170 -9.53 -4.75 -27.12
C GLY A 170 -9.15 -5.99 -26.32
N GLY A 171 -8.59 -7.03 -26.93
CA GLY A 171 -8.10 -8.20 -26.21
C GLY A 171 -6.88 -7.87 -25.33
N ILE A 172 -6.89 -8.34 -24.08
CA ILE A 172 -5.93 -7.94 -23.04
C ILE A 172 -5.57 -9.08 -22.09
N ILE A 173 -4.36 -9.01 -21.51
CA ILE A 173 -3.97 -9.74 -20.31
C ILE A 173 -3.33 -8.74 -19.37
N ARG A 174 -3.93 -8.52 -18.19
CA ARG A 174 -3.46 -7.48 -17.26
C ARG A 174 -3.63 -7.88 -15.80
N VAL A 175 -2.87 -7.18 -14.98
CA VAL A 175 -3.16 -7.00 -13.55
C VAL A 175 -3.55 -5.55 -13.31
N GLY A 176 -4.45 -5.31 -12.37
CA GLY A 176 -4.91 -3.96 -12.06
C GLY A 176 -5.22 -3.73 -10.59
N HIS A 177 -5.32 -2.46 -10.23
CA HIS A 177 -5.64 -2.00 -8.88
C HIS A 177 -6.51 -0.75 -8.94
N TYR A 178 -7.58 -0.72 -8.15
CA TYR A 178 -8.47 0.43 -8.06
C TYR A 178 -8.17 1.27 -6.82
N MET A 179 -7.80 2.52 -7.04
CA MET A 179 -7.75 3.55 -6.02
C MET A 179 -9.10 4.28 -5.99
N GLU A 180 -9.71 4.35 -4.80
CA GLU A 180 -11.01 5.01 -4.63
C GLU A 180 -11.00 6.47 -5.05
N ASN A 181 -12.13 6.91 -5.59
CA ASN A 181 -12.41 8.28 -6.00
C ASN A 181 -11.51 8.75 -7.16
N VAL A 182 -12.13 9.18 -8.26
CA VAL A 182 -11.41 9.73 -9.42
C VAL A 182 -10.63 11.03 -9.10
N ALA A 183 -10.96 11.70 -7.99
CA ALA A 183 -10.23 12.85 -7.48
C ALA A 183 -8.87 12.50 -6.85
N THR A 184 -8.57 11.21 -6.65
CA THR A 184 -7.25 10.76 -6.20
C THR A 184 -6.17 11.26 -7.15
N LEU A 185 -5.20 12.00 -6.61
CA LEU A 185 -4.09 12.63 -7.36
C LEU A 185 -4.55 13.62 -8.45
N ASN A 186 -5.75 14.21 -8.30
CA ASN A 186 -6.33 15.16 -9.25
C ASN A 186 -5.38 16.33 -9.58
N GLY A 187 -5.11 16.52 -10.88
CA GLY A 187 -4.26 17.61 -11.38
C GLY A 187 -2.78 17.47 -11.02
N ARG A 188 -2.35 16.33 -10.46
CA ARG A 188 -0.97 16.11 -10.04
C ARG A 188 -0.17 15.33 -11.07
N TYR A 189 1.15 15.47 -11.02
CA TYR A 189 2.05 14.54 -11.69
C TYR A 189 2.31 13.37 -10.75
N VAL A 190 2.31 12.15 -11.29
CA VAL A 190 2.40 10.94 -10.48
C VAL A 190 3.50 10.01 -10.98
N ALA A 191 4.18 9.37 -10.05
CA ALA A 191 5.10 8.27 -10.33
C ALA A 191 4.42 6.94 -9.99
N VAL A 192 4.42 6.03 -10.96
CA VAL A 192 4.09 4.62 -10.74
C VAL A 192 5.40 3.86 -10.74
N SER A 193 5.77 3.30 -9.60
CA SER A 193 6.98 2.49 -9.45
C SER A 193 6.66 1.10 -8.94
N PHE A 194 7.39 0.11 -9.42
CA PHE A 194 7.18 -1.29 -9.05
C PHE A 194 8.42 -2.11 -9.39
N TRP A 195 8.63 -3.19 -8.66
CA TRP A 195 9.56 -4.24 -9.05
C TRP A 195 8.86 -5.22 -9.96
N ALA A 196 9.52 -5.61 -11.04
CA ALA A 196 8.99 -6.63 -11.96
C ALA A 196 10.06 -7.53 -12.54
N LYS A 197 9.64 -8.73 -12.92
CA LYS A 197 10.33 -9.58 -13.89
C LYS A 197 9.32 -10.44 -14.66
N SER A 198 9.79 -11.13 -15.68
CA SER A 198 9.01 -12.12 -16.43
C SER A 198 9.85 -13.38 -16.68
N ASN A 199 9.29 -14.41 -17.30
CA ASN A 199 10.08 -15.57 -17.72
C ASN A 199 11.05 -15.29 -18.87
N ALA A 200 10.87 -14.19 -19.59
CA ALA A 200 11.75 -13.75 -20.66
C ALA A 200 11.59 -12.25 -20.89
N SER A 201 12.59 -11.61 -21.49
CA SER A 201 12.52 -10.20 -21.87
C SER A 201 11.33 -9.92 -22.77
N ARG A 202 10.58 -8.86 -22.46
CA ARG A 202 9.38 -8.46 -23.21
C ARG A 202 8.97 -7.04 -22.91
N THR A 203 8.07 -6.52 -23.73
CA THR A 203 7.43 -5.23 -23.52
C THR A 203 6.11 -5.41 -22.79
N ILE A 204 5.88 -4.60 -21.76
CA ILE A 204 4.62 -4.46 -21.05
C ILE A 204 4.10 -3.03 -21.21
N ALA A 205 2.81 -2.80 -20.98
CA ALA A 205 2.25 -1.46 -20.88
C ALA A 205 1.85 -1.17 -19.45
N VAL A 206 2.02 0.08 -19.04
CA VAL A 206 1.47 0.61 -17.78
C VAL A 206 0.48 1.68 -18.17
N ALA A 207 -0.70 1.64 -17.58
CA ALA A 207 -1.75 2.62 -17.80
C ALA A 207 -2.34 3.11 -16.49
N LEU A 208 -2.64 4.40 -16.47
CA LEU A 208 -3.41 5.04 -15.42
C LEU A 208 -4.69 5.61 -16.03
N GLN A 209 -5.83 5.27 -15.44
CA GLN A 209 -7.14 5.58 -15.98
C GLN A 209 -8.02 6.27 -14.95
N GLN A 210 -8.46 7.49 -15.24
CA GLN A 210 -9.49 8.18 -14.47
C GLN A 210 -10.86 7.68 -14.91
N ASN A 211 -11.55 6.95 -14.04
CA ASN A 211 -12.93 6.49 -14.26
C ASN A 211 -13.88 7.35 -13.44
N PHE A 212 -14.76 8.09 -14.12
CA PHE A 212 -15.66 9.02 -13.43
C PHE A 212 -16.93 8.36 -12.88
N GLY A 213 -17.03 7.02 -12.92
CA GLY A 213 -18.15 6.29 -12.31
C GLY A 213 -19.41 6.24 -13.17
N SER A 214 -20.45 5.62 -12.63
CA SER A 214 -21.75 5.47 -13.30
C SER A 214 -22.42 6.82 -13.50
N ASN A 215 -22.90 7.11 -14.72
CA ASN A 215 -23.39 8.44 -15.14
C ASN A 215 -22.32 9.56 -15.05
N GLY A 216 -21.05 9.20 -14.88
CA GLY A 216 -19.93 10.13 -14.91
C GLY A 216 -19.49 10.48 -16.33
N SER A 217 -18.50 11.36 -16.42
CA SER A 217 -17.83 11.68 -17.68
C SER A 217 -17.08 10.48 -18.28
N THR A 218 -16.77 10.54 -19.57
CA THR A 218 -15.93 9.54 -20.24
C THR A 218 -14.57 9.39 -19.56
N SER A 219 -14.12 8.14 -19.39
CA SER A 219 -12.83 7.84 -18.78
C SER A 219 -11.66 8.43 -19.56
N VAL A 220 -10.61 8.84 -18.84
CA VAL A 220 -9.37 9.37 -19.43
C VAL A 220 -8.24 8.39 -19.13
N VAL A 221 -7.55 7.94 -20.17
CA VAL A 221 -6.46 6.96 -20.06
C VAL A 221 -5.13 7.62 -20.45
N LYS A 222 -4.09 7.36 -19.65
CA LYS A 222 -2.69 7.63 -19.99
C LYS A 222 -1.94 6.32 -19.92
N SER A 223 -1.15 6.01 -20.94
CA SER A 223 -0.38 4.77 -20.98
C SER A 223 0.98 4.96 -21.63
N THR A 224 1.92 4.08 -21.28
CA THR A 224 3.23 3.98 -21.91
C THR A 224 3.70 2.52 -21.87
N SER A 225 4.66 2.18 -22.71
CA SER A 225 5.29 0.86 -22.75
C SER A 225 6.69 0.90 -22.19
N LEU A 226 7.13 -0.19 -21.56
CA LEU A 226 8.50 -0.38 -21.12
C LEU A 226 8.94 -1.83 -21.32
N SER A 227 10.24 -2.04 -21.48
CA SER A 227 10.84 -3.37 -21.59
C SER A 227 11.25 -3.88 -20.21
N ILE A 228 10.81 -5.09 -19.87
CA ILE A 228 11.23 -5.83 -18.69
C ILE A 228 12.11 -7.02 -19.08
N SER A 229 12.87 -7.54 -18.12
CA SER A 229 13.77 -8.68 -18.29
C SER A 229 13.35 -9.89 -17.44
N ALA A 230 14.16 -10.95 -17.46
CA ALA A 230 14.01 -12.11 -16.59
C ALA A 230 14.52 -11.89 -15.15
N ASN A 231 15.21 -10.79 -14.89
CA ASN A 231 15.75 -10.43 -13.58
C ASN A 231 14.86 -9.38 -12.92
N TRP A 232 14.80 -9.42 -11.59
CA TRP A 232 14.14 -8.38 -10.82
C TRP A 232 14.82 -7.03 -11.05
N ALA A 233 14.03 -6.05 -11.46
CA ALA A 233 14.45 -4.66 -11.53
C ALA A 233 13.30 -3.75 -11.14
N ARG A 234 13.65 -2.57 -10.66
CA ARG A 234 12.68 -1.51 -10.36
C ARG A 234 12.41 -0.71 -11.62
N TYR A 235 11.13 -0.59 -11.98
CA TYR A 235 10.67 0.24 -13.08
C TYR A 235 9.91 1.45 -12.54
N THR A 236 9.94 2.55 -13.28
CA THR A 236 9.22 3.77 -12.94
C THR A 236 8.70 4.41 -14.21
N VAL A 237 7.41 4.68 -14.24
CA VAL A 237 6.75 5.49 -15.27
C VAL A 237 6.06 6.67 -14.61
N ARG A 238 5.85 7.74 -15.38
CA ARG A 238 5.22 8.94 -14.87
C ARG A 238 4.07 9.37 -15.77
N PHE A 239 3.01 9.86 -15.14
CA PHE A 239 1.82 10.31 -15.83
C PHE A 239 1.36 11.66 -15.28
N PRO A 240 0.90 12.58 -16.14
CA PRO A 240 0.03 13.67 -15.69
C PRO A 240 -1.37 13.13 -15.43
N VAL A 241 -1.86 13.25 -14.19
CA VAL A 241 -3.27 13.03 -13.87
C VAL A 241 -4.04 14.30 -14.22
N GLY A 242 -5.05 14.18 -15.08
CA GLY A 242 -5.83 15.32 -15.55
C GLY A 242 -6.64 15.96 -14.43
N GLY A 243 -6.82 17.29 -14.51
CA GLY A 243 -7.76 18.00 -13.67
C GLY A 243 -9.20 17.53 -13.91
N ILE A 244 -9.99 17.43 -12.84
CA ILE A 244 -11.41 17.02 -12.90
C ILE A 244 -12.38 18.21 -13.01
N VAL A 245 -11.90 19.44 -13.16
CA VAL A 245 -12.75 20.63 -13.32
C VAL A 245 -13.65 20.47 -14.54
N GLY A 246 -14.96 20.67 -14.35
CA GLY A 246 -15.97 20.50 -15.41
C GLY A 246 -16.34 19.05 -15.74
N LYS A 247 -15.83 18.05 -14.99
CA LYS A 247 -16.22 16.65 -15.13
C LYS A 247 -17.36 16.31 -14.17
N THR A 248 -18.30 15.50 -14.64
CA THR A 248 -19.33 14.88 -13.80
C THR A 248 -18.73 13.65 -13.12
N ILE A 249 -18.78 13.61 -11.79
CA ILE A 249 -18.34 12.47 -10.98
C ILE A 249 -19.57 11.71 -10.53
N GLY A 250 -19.69 10.47 -10.98
CA GLY A 250 -20.71 9.52 -10.59
C GLY A 250 -20.23 8.53 -9.52
N ASP A 251 -21.15 7.66 -9.12
CA ASP A 251 -20.89 6.63 -8.13
C ASP A 251 -19.83 5.63 -8.61
N ASN A 252 -19.07 5.05 -7.67
CA ASN A 252 -17.98 4.12 -7.95
C ASN A 252 -16.86 4.68 -8.83
N SER A 253 -16.71 6.01 -8.89
CA SER A 253 -15.55 6.65 -9.51
C SER A 253 -14.24 6.22 -8.86
N ASN A 254 -13.19 6.11 -9.66
CA ASN A 254 -11.89 5.59 -9.23
C ASN A 254 -10.75 6.07 -10.14
N LEU A 255 -9.53 5.98 -9.61
CA LEU A 255 -8.30 5.98 -10.39
C LEU A 255 -7.82 4.54 -10.51
N PHE A 256 -7.76 4.02 -11.72
CA PHE A 256 -7.36 2.64 -12.01
C PHE A 256 -5.91 2.60 -12.50
N LEU A 257 -5.09 1.77 -11.86
CA LEU A 257 -3.77 1.36 -12.36
C LEU A 257 -3.91 0.02 -13.07
N GLY A 258 -3.43 -0.07 -14.31
CA GLY A 258 -3.32 -1.33 -15.05
C GLY A 258 -1.89 -1.58 -15.54
N ILE A 259 -1.39 -2.79 -15.34
CA ILE A 259 -0.13 -3.29 -15.90
C ILE A 259 -0.47 -4.44 -16.85
N TYR A 260 -0.21 -4.24 -18.13
CA TYR A 260 -0.62 -5.12 -19.22
C TYR A 260 0.55 -5.98 -19.68
N LEU A 261 0.40 -7.28 -19.53
CA LEU A 261 1.27 -8.27 -20.15
C LEU A 261 0.98 -8.40 -21.66
N PHE A 262 -0.28 -8.19 -22.04
CA PHE A 262 -0.73 -8.15 -23.43
C PHE A 262 -1.83 -7.11 -23.62
N ASN A 263 -1.79 -6.42 -24.76
CA ASN A 263 -2.86 -5.57 -25.27
C ASN A 263 -2.79 -5.59 -26.81
N ASN A 264 -3.86 -6.02 -27.47
CA ASN A 264 -3.86 -6.28 -28.92
C ASN A 264 -3.84 -4.99 -29.76
N ASP A 265 -4.50 -3.93 -29.30
CA ASP A 265 -4.74 -2.70 -30.04
C ASP A 265 -4.96 -1.49 -29.10
N SER A 266 -5.27 -0.33 -29.67
CA SER A 266 -5.44 0.93 -28.94
C SER A 266 -6.89 1.28 -28.57
N THR A 267 -7.86 0.37 -28.75
CA THR A 267 -9.30 0.64 -28.53
C THR A 267 -9.60 1.08 -27.09
N GLY A 268 -8.82 0.61 -26.11
CA GLY A 268 -8.90 1.02 -24.71
C GLY A 268 -8.05 2.23 -24.32
N GLY A 269 -7.42 2.93 -25.26
CA GLY A 269 -6.48 4.02 -24.98
C GLY A 269 -5.13 3.56 -24.39
N VAL A 270 -4.86 2.25 -24.41
CA VAL A 270 -3.61 1.64 -23.96
C VAL A 270 -2.74 1.30 -25.16
N VAL A 271 -1.44 1.53 -25.05
CA VAL A 271 -0.48 1.15 -26.11
C VAL A 271 -0.48 -0.38 -26.33
N PRO A 272 -0.49 -0.87 -27.58
CA PRO A 272 -0.41 -2.31 -27.86
C PRO A 272 0.93 -2.90 -27.41
N VAL A 273 0.90 -4.06 -26.76
CA VAL A 273 2.10 -4.73 -26.21
C VAL A 273 1.92 -6.25 -26.13
N GLY A 274 3.05 -6.95 -26.04
CA GLY A 274 3.09 -8.38 -25.69
C GLY A 274 2.62 -9.31 -26.81
N SER A 275 2.31 -10.55 -26.42
CA SER A 275 1.76 -11.55 -27.35
C SER A 275 0.70 -12.40 -26.65
N TRP A 276 -0.35 -12.78 -27.39
CA TRP A 276 -1.43 -13.63 -26.89
C TRP A 276 -1.00 -15.09 -26.84
N THR A 277 -0.28 -15.49 -25.78
CA THR A 277 0.22 -16.85 -25.62
C THR A 277 0.27 -17.28 -24.15
N THR A 278 0.11 -18.58 -23.93
CA THR A 278 0.26 -19.22 -22.62
C THR A 278 1.75 -19.43 -22.28
N GLY A 279 2.03 -19.84 -21.03
CA GLY A 279 3.40 -20.11 -20.55
C GLY A 279 4.21 -18.84 -20.22
N GLN A 280 3.61 -17.67 -20.42
CA GLN A 280 4.13 -16.38 -20.03
C GLN A 280 3.72 -16.05 -18.59
N TYR A 281 4.54 -15.29 -17.86
CA TYR A 281 4.10 -14.70 -16.59
C TYR A 281 4.68 -13.32 -16.34
N LEU A 282 4.03 -12.56 -15.46
CA LEU A 282 4.50 -11.29 -14.94
C LEU A 282 4.56 -11.40 -13.42
N ASP A 283 5.77 -11.26 -12.87
CA ASP A 283 6.01 -11.23 -11.43
C ASP A 283 6.14 -9.78 -10.98
N LEU A 284 5.47 -9.43 -9.88
CA LEU A 284 5.39 -8.06 -9.37
C LEU A 284 5.63 -8.01 -7.86
N SER A 285 6.33 -6.96 -7.42
CA SER A 285 6.48 -6.62 -6.00
C SER A 285 6.54 -5.10 -5.82
N GLN A 286 6.23 -4.61 -4.62
CA GLN A 286 6.38 -3.22 -4.20
C GLN A 286 5.79 -2.19 -5.18
N ILE A 287 4.51 -2.36 -5.51
CA ILE A 287 3.78 -1.43 -6.38
C ILE A 287 3.41 -0.17 -5.59
N GLN A 288 3.85 0.98 -6.11
CA GLN A 288 3.62 2.29 -5.54
C GLN A 288 3.10 3.27 -6.59
N VAL A 289 2.06 4.02 -6.21
CA VAL A 289 1.58 5.20 -6.94
C VAL A 289 1.65 6.38 -5.98
N GLU A 290 2.42 7.40 -6.33
CA GLU A 290 2.61 8.59 -5.48
C GLU A 290 2.59 9.88 -6.32
N GLU A 291 2.27 10.99 -5.67
CA GLU A 291 2.47 12.33 -6.23
C GLU A 291 3.97 12.65 -6.29
N VAL A 292 4.38 13.35 -7.34
CA VAL A 292 5.73 13.91 -7.48
C VAL A 292 5.66 15.37 -7.88
N ASP A 293 6.57 16.18 -7.34
CA ASP A 293 6.57 17.64 -7.52
C ASP A 293 6.88 18.08 -8.96
N ASP A 294 7.63 17.25 -9.71
CA ASP A 294 8.00 17.50 -11.09
C ASP A 294 8.13 16.20 -11.91
N PRO A 295 7.80 16.21 -13.22
CA PRO A 295 8.05 15.12 -14.15
C PRO A 295 9.43 14.45 -14.14
N ALA A 296 10.51 15.12 -13.72
CA ALA A 296 11.84 14.53 -13.63
C ALA A 296 12.18 13.99 -12.24
N ALA A 297 11.39 14.31 -11.21
CA ALA A 297 11.67 13.92 -9.83
C ALA A 297 11.75 12.39 -9.68
N PRO A 298 12.76 11.84 -8.98
CA PRO A 298 12.91 10.39 -8.79
C PRO A 298 11.73 9.83 -7.97
N ALA A 299 11.28 8.60 -8.28
CA ALA A 299 10.32 7.91 -7.43
C ALA A 299 10.95 7.60 -6.06
N THR A 300 10.22 7.85 -4.98
CA THR A 300 10.71 7.61 -3.62
C THR A 300 10.83 6.11 -3.37
N PRO A 301 11.66 5.63 -2.44
CA PRO A 301 11.64 4.22 -2.03
C PRO A 301 10.23 3.74 -1.66
N PHE A 302 9.98 2.44 -1.80
CA PHE A 302 8.66 1.88 -1.49
C PHE A 302 8.25 2.22 -0.05
N GLU A 303 7.09 2.87 0.11
CA GLU A 303 6.51 3.22 1.39
C GLU A 303 5.85 1.99 2.02
N ARG A 304 6.51 1.40 3.01
CA ARG A 304 5.92 0.37 3.88
C ARG A 304 5.07 1.04 4.95
N ARG A 305 3.77 0.77 4.95
CA ARG A 305 2.90 1.09 6.09
C ARG A 305 3.12 0.07 7.21
N PRO A 306 2.85 0.41 8.48
CA PRO A 306 2.79 -0.58 9.54
C PRO A 306 1.80 -1.70 9.18
N MET A 307 2.15 -2.96 9.47
CA MET A 307 1.36 -4.12 9.06
C MET A 307 -0.11 -4.04 9.50
N SER A 308 -0.37 -3.58 10.73
CA SER A 308 -1.74 -3.43 11.24
C SER A 308 -2.57 -2.38 10.48
N VAL A 309 -1.94 -1.32 9.99
CA VAL A 309 -2.59 -0.29 9.18
C VAL A 309 -2.90 -0.83 7.80
N GLU A 310 -1.93 -1.49 7.18
CA GLU A 310 -2.10 -2.11 5.86
C GLU A 310 -3.22 -3.16 5.91
N GLU A 311 -3.21 -4.02 6.92
CA GLU A 311 -4.23 -5.04 7.14
C GLU A 311 -5.64 -4.43 7.28
N ALA A 312 -5.78 -3.36 8.05
CA ALA A 312 -7.07 -2.67 8.20
C ALA A 312 -7.55 -2.08 6.87
N LEU A 313 -6.64 -1.54 6.05
CA LEU A 313 -6.96 -1.03 4.71
C LEU A 313 -7.38 -2.15 3.76
N VAL A 314 -6.73 -3.32 3.81
CA VAL A 314 -7.10 -4.50 3.01
C VAL A 314 -8.45 -5.07 3.46
N ARG A 315 -8.66 -5.22 4.78
CA ARG A 315 -9.89 -5.74 5.40
C ARG A 315 -11.14 -4.94 5.05
N ARG A 316 -11.00 -3.66 4.68
CA ARG A 316 -12.10 -2.84 4.14
C ARG A 316 -12.66 -3.38 2.82
N TYR A 317 -11.90 -4.19 2.07
CA TYR A 317 -12.29 -4.68 0.74
C TYR A 317 -12.39 -6.20 0.67
N THR A 318 -11.56 -6.93 1.41
CA THR A 318 -11.58 -8.38 1.41
C THR A 318 -11.35 -8.91 2.82
N THR A 319 -12.21 -9.83 3.26
CA THR A 319 -12.02 -10.57 4.50
C THR A 319 -12.73 -11.92 4.42
N THR A 320 -12.48 -12.81 5.37
CA THR A 320 -13.08 -14.15 5.41
C THR A 320 -13.91 -14.35 6.67
N SER A 321 -14.76 -15.38 6.66
CA SER A 321 -15.50 -15.81 7.84
C SER A 321 -14.55 -16.25 8.93
N LYS A 322 -14.86 -15.85 10.16
CA LYS A 322 -14.06 -16.16 11.33
C LYS A 322 -14.46 -17.49 11.95
N LEU A 323 -13.54 -18.05 12.73
CA LEU A 323 -13.90 -19.07 13.72
C LEU A 323 -14.91 -18.50 14.71
N TYR A 324 -15.77 -19.37 15.24
CA TYR A 324 -16.71 -19.10 16.32
C TYR A 324 -17.80 -18.08 15.97
N MET A 325 -18.16 -17.97 14.69
CA MET A 325 -19.36 -17.24 14.31
C MET A 325 -20.58 -17.91 14.93
N ILE A 326 -21.36 -17.13 15.69
CA ILE A 326 -22.56 -17.60 16.38
C ILE A 326 -23.74 -17.53 15.42
N GLY A 327 -24.64 -18.51 15.55
CA GLY A 327 -25.74 -18.73 14.64
C GLY A 327 -26.88 -19.50 15.26
N ARG A 328 -27.79 -19.95 14.40
CA ARG A 328 -28.94 -20.77 14.76
C ARG A 328 -29.24 -21.76 13.64
N TRP A 329 -29.52 -23.00 14.01
CA TRP A 329 -30.06 -24.01 13.10
C TRP A 329 -31.50 -23.63 12.73
N GLY A 330 -31.79 -23.50 11.44
CA GLY A 330 -33.15 -23.29 10.93
C GLY A 330 -33.90 -24.61 10.74
N SER A 331 -33.17 -25.67 10.41
CA SER A 331 -33.68 -27.02 10.22
C SER A 331 -32.53 -28.04 10.38
N ALA A 332 -32.81 -29.32 10.10
CA ALA A 332 -31.78 -30.36 10.02
C ALA A 332 -30.77 -30.13 8.87
N THR A 333 -31.03 -29.24 7.91
CA THR A 333 -30.19 -29.01 6.72
C THR A 333 -29.84 -27.55 6.49
N ASN A 334 -30.29 -26.64 7.37
CA ASN A 334 -30.09 -25.22 7.24
C ASN A 334 -29.57 -24.60 8.53
N VAL A 335 -28.56 -23.75 8.41
CA VAL A 335 -27.96 -23.01 9.53
C VAL A 335 -27.68 -21.57 9.12
N ARG A 336 -28.06 -20.62 9.98
CA ARG A 336 -27.77 -19.20 9.84
C ARG A 336 -26.63 -18.81 10.74
N PHE A 337 -25.66 -18.04 10.24
CA PHE A 337 -24.62 -17.42 11.06
C PHE A 337 -24.64 -15.90 10.97
N TYR A 338 -24.28 -15.24 12.06
CA TYR A 338 -24.03 -13.80 12.12
C TYR A 338 -22.54 -13.52 12.03
N ASN A 339 -22.17 -12.58 11.16
CA ASN A 339 -20.81 -12.06 11.07
C ASN A 339 -20.79 -10.56 11.31
N GLN A 340 -19.86 -10.10 12.14
CA GLN A 340 -19.51 -8.69 12.23
C GLN A 340 -18.11 -8.48 11.66
N TYR A 341 -17.99 -7.56 10.72
CA TYR A 341 -16.70 -7.23 10.11
C TYR A 341 -15.84 -6.44 11.11
N GLU A 342 -14.54 -6.73 11.13
CA GLU A 342 -13.59 -6.06 12.03
C GLU A 342 -13.39 -4.59 11.67
N VAL A 343 -13.41 -4.33 10.37
CA VAL A 343 -13.39 -3.01 9.76
C VAL A 343 -14.65 -2.92 8.92
N PRO A 344 -15.41 -1.80 8.97
CA PRO A 344 -16.48 -1.57 8.03
C PRO A 344 -15.99 -1.74 6.59
N MET A 345 -16.63 -2.62 5.84
CA MET A 345 -16.36 -2.86 4.44
C MET A 345 -16.68 -1.60 3.62
N ARG A 346 -16.08 -1.48 2.44
CA ARG A 346 -16.30 -0.35 1.52
C ARG A 346 -17.78 -0.19 1.13
N ARG A 347 -18.43 -1.30 0.82
CA ARG A 347 -19.86 -1.43 0.51
C ARG A 347 -20.37 -2.72 1.15
N THR A 348 -21.68 -2.98 1.06
CA THR A 348 -22.20 -4.33 1.35
C THR A 348 -21.46 -5.35 0.49
N PRO A 349 -20.71 -6.29 1.08
CA PRO A 349 -19.84 -7.17 0.32
C PRO A 349 -20.63 -8.27 -0.39
N ASP A 350 -20.08 -8.75 -1.48
CA ASP A 350 -20.50 -10.00 -2.10
C ASP A 350 -19.94 -11.17 -1.28
N CYS A 351 -20.73 -12.23 -1.21
CA CYS A 351 -20.44 -13.41 -0.38
C CYS A 351 -20.13 -14.59 -1.29
N ILE A 352 -18.91 -15.15 -1.17
CA ILE A 352 -18.44 -16.26 -2.00
C ILE A 352 -18.10 -17.43 -1.08
N LEU A 353 -18.68 -18.60 -1.35
CA LEU A 353 -18.35 -19.82 -0.63
C LEU A 353 -16.97 -20.33 -1.08
N GLN A 354 -16.03 -20.47 -0.15
CA GLN A 354 -14.70 -21.03 -0.42
C GLN A 354 -14.62 -22.52 -0.15
N SER A 355 -15.46 -23.04 0.75
CA SER A 355 -15.55 -24.47 1.05
C SER A 355 -16.99 -24.94 1.13
N THR A 356 -17.32 -25.99 0.40
CA THR A 356 -18.61 -26.70 0.49
C THR A 356 -18.67 -27.64 1.69
N THR A 357 -17.58 -27.76 2.44
CA THR A 357 -17.51 -28.57 3.65
C THR A 357 -16.95 -27.75 4.80
N PHE A 358 -17.67 -27.68 5.93
CA PHE A 358 -17.20 -26.97 7.12
C PHE A 358 -17.76 -27.56 8.41
N GLY A 359 -17.00 -27.37 9.50
CA GLY A 359 -17.41 -27.75 10.84
C GLY A 359 -18.37 -26.72 11.45
N CYS A 360 -19.47 -27.19 12.02
CA CYS A 360 -20.36 -26.39 12.84
C CYS A 360 -20.94 -27.24 13.96
N GLU A 361 -21.16 -26.67 15.12
CA GLU A 361 -21.71 -27.39 16.27
C GLU A 361 -23.07 -26.85 16.66
N MET A 362 -23.88 -27.70 17.27
CA MET A 362 -24.87 -27.23 18.23
C MET A 362 -24.12 -26.97 19.53
N ALA A 363 -24.07 -25.69 19.93
CA ALA A 363 -23.23 -25.24 21.04
C ALA A 363 -23.44 -26.12 22.28
N GLN A 364 -22.35 -26.71 22.77
CA GLN A 364 -22.30 -27.61 23.94
C GLN A 364 -23.10 -28.93 23.84
N VAL A 365 -23.55 -29.33 22.64
CA VAL A 365 -24.32 -30.57 22.43
C VAL A 365 -23.60 -31.55 21.52
N ALA A 366 -23.32 -31.14 20.27
CA ALA A 366 -22.74 -32.02 19.27
C ALA A 366 -22.04 -31.22 18.17
N ALA A 367 -20.95 -31.76 17.63
CA ALA A 367 -20.26 -31.24 16.46
C ALA A 367 -20.77 -31.92 15.18
N TYR A 368 -20.96 -31.14 14.14
CA TYR A 368 -21.40 -31.57 12.82
C TYR A 368 -20.41 -31.13 11.74
N THR A 369 -20.30 -31.92 10.70
CA THR A 369 -19.66 -31.54 9.44
C THR A 369 -20.75 -31.30 8.42
N MET A 370 -20.96 -30.04 8.06
CA MET A 370 -21.79 -29.68 6.91
C MET A 370 -21.06 -30.06 5.64
N SER A 371 -21.69 -30.86 4.79
CA SER A 371 -21.21 -31.21 3.45
C SER A 371 -22.16 -30.67 2.39
N ASN A 372 -21.69 -30.55 1.15
CA ASN A 372 -22.47 -30.00 0.03
C ASN A 372 -23.11 -28.63 0.36
N ALA A 373 -22.42 -27.84 1.16
CA ALA A 373 -22.90 -26.55 1.60
C ALA A 373 -23.01 -25.60 0.41
N SER A 374 -24.06 -24.80 0.41
CA SER A 374 -24.27 -23.66 -0.48
C SER A 374 -24.81 -22.48 0.33
N ILE A 375 -24.54 -21.26 -0.13
CA ILE A 375 -25.14 -20.06 0.45
C ILE A 375 -26.58 -19.98 -0.08
N ALA A 376 -27.55 -20.17 0.81
CA ALA A 376 -28.97 -20.10 0.50
C ALA A 376 -29.49 -18.66 0.48
N GLN A 377 -29.03 -17.84 1.43
CA GLN A 377 -29.38 -16.43 1.52
C GLN A 377 -28.23 -15.66 2.18
N TYR A 378 -28.07 -14.42 1.75
CA TYR A 378 -27.14 -13.45 2.32
C TYR A 378 -27.88 -12.12 2.51
N SER A 379 -27.75 -11.52 3.69
CA SER A 379 -28.35 -10.21 3.99
C SER A 379 -27.50 -9.44 4.99
N GLY A 380 -27.38 -8.14 4.82
CA GLY A 380 -26.55 -7.32 5.70
C GLY A 380 -26.22 -5.96 5.10
N ASP A 381 -25.32 -5.28 5.78
CA ASP A 381 -24.74 -4.02 5.36
C ASP A 381 -23.20 -4.14 5.33
N ASN A 382 -22.50 -3.01 5.30
CA ASN A 382 -21.06 -2.98 5.27
C ASN A 382 -20.38 -3.21 6.63
N ARG A 383 -21.12 -3.37 7.73
CA ARG A 383 -20.59 -3.63 9.08
C ARG A 383 -20.89 -5.03 9.58
N GLN A 384 -22.01 -5.61 9.14
CA GLN A 384 -22.48 -6.90 9.62
C GLN A 384 -23.35 -7.61 8.59
N CYS A 385 -23.43 -8.94 8.69
CA CYS A 385 -24.32 -9.74 7.86
C CYS A 385 -24.83 -11.01 8.56
N PHE A 386 -25.92 -11.53 8.01
CA PHE A 386 -26.41 -12.88 8.22
C PHE A 386 -26.19 -13.71 6.96
N ILE A 387 -25.77 -14.96 7.15
CA ILE A 387 -25.49 -15.91 6.06
C ILE A 387 -26.21 -17.20 6.38
N ASP A 388 -27.11 -17.59 5.48
CA ASP A 388 -27.82 -18.86 5.54
C ASP A 388 -27.10 -19.88 4.66
N PHE A 389 -26.74 -21.00 5.25
CA PHE A 389 -26.22 -22.14 4.54
C PHE A 389 -27.28 -23.22 4.42
N SER A 390 -27.37 -23.84 3.25
CA SER A 390 -28.07 -25.13 3.07
C SER A 390 -27.05 -26.21 2.77
N GLY A 391 -27.25 -27.41 3.29
CA GLY A 391 -26.35 -28.54 3.05
C GLY A 391 -26.78 -29.80 3.77
N SER A 392 -25.85 -30.74 3.92
CA SER A 392 -26.08 -32.05 4.52
C SER A 392 -25.13 -32.24 5.70
N PRO A 393 -25.59 -32.00 6.95
CA PRO A 393 -24.79 -32.33 8.13
C PRO A 393 -24.74 -33.85 8.33
N ASN A 394 -23.65 -34.33 8.94
CA ASN A 394 -23.46 -35.75 9.33
C ASN A 394 -24.29 -36.15 10.59
N GLY A 395 -25.50 -35.61 10.72
CA GLY A 395 -26.41 -35.84 11.83
C GLY A 395 -27.71 -35.04 11.64
N THR A 396 -28.57 -35.03 12.66
CA THR A 396 -29.86 -34.32 12.60
C THR A 396 -29.89 -33.20 13.65
N PRO A 397 -29.32 -32.03 13.33
CA PRO A 397 -29.37 -30.90 14.24
C PRO A 397 -30.82 -30.44 14.45
N SER A 398 -31.14 -30.03 15.68
CA SER A 398 -32.49 -29.60 16.03
C SER A 398 -32.77 -28.20 15.50
N GLY A 399 -33.88 -28.04 14.80
CA GLY A 399 -34.37 -26.73 14.38
C GLY A 399 -34.55 -25.80 15.58
N GLY A 400 -33.96 -24.61 15.49
CA GLY A 400 -34.01 -23.60 16.51
C GLY A 400 -32.86 -23.61 17.52
N ALA A 401 -31.98 -24.62 17.50
CA ALA A 401 -30.82 -24.67 18.39
C ALA A 401 -29.73 -23.66 18.01
N MET A 402 -28.96 -23.22 19.01
CA MET A 402 -27.80 -22.35 18.77
C MET A 402 -26.74 -23.11 17.96
N ALA A 403 -26.12 -22.40 17.02
CA ALA A 403 -25.05 -22.92 16.20
C ALA A 403 -23.76 -22.12 16.43
N GLN A 404 -22.62 -22.78 16.28
CA GLN A 404 -21.31 -22.12 16.23
C GLN A 404 -20.49 -22.69 15.08
N MET A 405 -19.89 -21.82 14.27
CA MET A 405 -19.00 -22.24 13.18
C MET A 405 -17.62 -22.57 13.75
N ASN A 406 -17.13 -23.78 13.47
CA ASN A 406 -15.83 -24.27 13.93
C ASN A 406 -14.81 -24.34 12.78
N SER A 407 -14.98 -23.50 11.77
CA SER A 407 -14.06 -23.38 10.63
C SER A 407 -13.91 -21.92 10.25
N SER A 408 -12.68 -21.44 10.10
CA SER A 408 -12.39 -20.15 9.47
C SER A 408 -12.34 -20.27 7.96
N GLY A 409 -12.53 -19.18 7.23
CA GLY A 409 -12.29 -19.16 5.78
C GLY A 409 -13.33 -19.94 4.98
N VAL A 410 -14.52 -20.20 5.53
CA VAL A 410 -15.62 -20.87 4.82
C VAL A 410 -16.19 -19.94 3.76
N VAL A 411 -16.31 -18.66 4.10
CA VAL A 411 -16.84 -17.61 3.22
C VAL A 411 -15.78 -16.53 3.01
N LEU A 412 -15.67 -16.06 1.78
CA LEU A 412 -14.95 -14.88 1.38
C LEU A 412 -15.94 -13.73 1.15
N PHE A 413 -15.70 -12.61 1.81
CA PHE A 413 -16.44 -11.36 1.60
C PHE A 413 -15.60 -10.41 0.77
N ARG A 414 -16.15 -9.90 -0.33
CA ARG A 414 -15.48 -8.89 -1.18
C ARG A 414 -16.36 -7.66 -1.39
N ALA A 415 -15.80 -6.48 -1.18
CA ALA A 415 -16.46 -5.20 -1.36
C ALA A 415 -15.74 -4.32 -2.41
N GLU A 416 -15.20 -4.94 -3.46
CA GLU A 416 -14.59 -4.21 -4.59
C GLU A 416 -15.64 -3.49 -5.47
N PHE A 417 -15.15 -2.77 -6.48
CA PHE A 417 -15.92 -1.90 -7.39
C PHE A 417 -16.96 -2.61 -8.25
#